data_AF-D0P4C4-F1
#
_entry.id   AF-D0P4C4-F1
#
_cell.length_a   1.000
_cell.length_b   1.000
_cell.length_c   1.000
_cell.angle_alpha   90.00
_cell.angle_beta   90.00
_cell.angle_gamma   90.00
#
_symmetry.space_group_name_H-M   'P 1'
#
loop_
_entity.id
_entity.type
_entity.pdbx_description
1 polymer ?
#
loop_
_entity_poly.entity_id
_entity_poly.type
_entity_poly.pdbx_seq_one_letter_code
_entity_poly.pdbx_strand_id
1 'polypeptide(L)'
;MDAMDAWKQLAEKADSTRVEEVASSLMDWIQRHQESTTGDVDRLRQLSESKAAAFELVQVKHNVHNILSVAESIQQELSALQREVNEKMTVADVQELLDAQSTMNGLQEVRKQMQAITRQLHSEIYQARYVWNDGHLSAKQTIQWSSQVVNTNADIFLWQLHSDEVRILLPGLYHLQAAFFTNYSPAIQVLVNGEPAVLKRTAPGREATSCGAQRLHHSAGIVAGLSVEVFLTLPARALVAISYDIDEEAQGFLNLRKL
;
A
#
# COMPACT_ATOMS: atom_id res chain seq x y z
N MET A 1 60.63 -40.85 -74.54
CA MET A 1 59.82 -39.93 -75.35
C MET A 1 59.06 -39.08 -74.34
N ASP A 2 59.45 -37.82 -74.26
CA ASP A 2 59.16 -36.93 -73.14
C ASP A 2 57.71 -36.44 -73.21
N ALA A 3 56.99 -36.49 -72.08
CA ALA A 3 55.58 -36.09 -72.01
C ALA A 3 55.41 -34.61 -72.40
N MET A 4 56.46 -33.82 -72.23
CA MET A 4 56.53 -32.41 -72.60
C MET A 4 56.51 -32.19 -74.13
N ASP A 5 57.11 -33.10 -74.92
CA ASP A 5 57.12 -33.02 -76.39
C ASP A 5 55.80 -33.50 -77.00
N ALA A 6 55.14 -34.48 -76.36
CA ALA A 6 53.80 -34.91 -76.75
C ALA A 6 52.75 -33.81 -76.51
N TRP A 7 52.87 -33.06 -75.41
CA TRP A 7 52.02 -31.89 -75.14
C TRP A 7 52.27 -30.72 -76.10
N LYS A 8 53.52 -30.49 -76.51
CA LYS A 8 53.85 -29.48 -77.53
C LYS A 8 53.31 -29.83 -78.93
N GLN A 9 53.42 -31.08 -79.36
CA GLN A 9 52.87 -31.49 -80.66
C GLN A 9 51.34 -31.53 -80.70
N LEU A 10 50.67 -31.76 -79.56
CA LEU A 10 49.21 -31.64 -79.46
C LEU A 10 48.75 -30.18 -79.47
N ALA A 11 49.51 -29.26 -78.88
CA ALA A 11 49.22 -27.82 -78.90
C ALA A 11 49.45 -27.18 -80.28
N GLU A 12 50.35 -27.73 -81.11
CA GLU A 12 50.68 -27.19 -82.44
C GLU A 12 49.81 -27.80 -83.58
N LYS A 13 49.21 -28.98 -83.36
CA LYS A 13 48.19 -29.59 -84.27
C LYS A 13 46.75 -29.35 -83.84
N ALA A 14 46.52 -28.92 -82.60
CA ALA A 14 45.24 -28.38 -82.21
C ALA A 14 45.16 -26.98 -82.82
N ASP A 15 44.44 -26.88 -83.94
CA ASP A 15 43.99 -25.61 -84.50
C ASP A 15 43.35 -24.82 -83.34
N SER A 16 44.06 -23.81 -82.82
CA SER A 16 43.69 -23.05 -81.62
C SER A 16 42.24 -22.57 -81.68
N THR A 17 41.78 -22.31 -82.90
CA THR A 17 40.40 -21.94 -83.24
C THR A 17 39.38 -23.04 -82.92
N ARG A 18 39.67 -24.32 -83.20
CA ARG A 18 38.75 -25.44 -82.90
C ARG A 18 38.64 -25.75 -81.42
N VAL A 19 39.73 -25.56 -80.66
CA VAL A 19 39.71 -25.73 -79.19
C VAL A 19 38.91 -24.61 -78.53
N GLU A 20 39.08 -23.36 -78.99
CA GLU A 20 38.26 -22.23 -78.53
C GLU A 20 36.78 -22.38 -78.89
N GLU A 21 36.45 -22.92 -80.07
CA GLU A 21 35.07 -23.12 -80.51
C GLU A 21 34.36 -24.23 -79.71
N VAL A 22 35.07 -25.34 -79.41
CA VAL A 22 34.55 -26.40 -78.53
C VAL A 22 34.45 -25.92 -77.08
N ALA A 23 35.41 -25.14 -76.59
CA ALA A 23 35.36 -24.55 -75.26
C ALA A 23 34.21 -23.55 -75.13
N SER A 24 33.97 -22.72 -76.16
CA SER A 24 32.85 -21.77 -76.20
C SER A 24 31.50 -22.50 -76.25
N SER A 25 31.38 -23.53 -77.08
CA SER A 25 30.17 -24.37 -77.15
C SER A 25 29.88 -25.11 -75.85
N LEU A 26 30.92 -25.58 -75.16
CA LEU A 26 30.81 -26.23 -73.87
C LEU A 26 30.43 -25.23 -72.77
N MET A 27 31.02 -24.03 -72.76
CA MET A 27 30.66 -22.95 -71.83
C MET A 27 29.21 -22.53 -72.03
N ASP A 28 28.75 -22.35 -73.27
CA ASP A 28 27.35 -22.05 -73.57
C ASP A 28 26.40 -23.18 -73.16
N TRP A 29 26.81 -24.44 -73.33
CA TRP A 29 26.03 -25.59 -72.90
C TRP A 29 25.98 -25.69 -71.37
N ILE A 30 27.10 -25.51 -70.68
CA ILE A 30 27.17 -25.47 -69.22
C ILE A 30 26.33 -24.31 -68.69
N GLN A 31 26.41 -23.13 -69.30
CA GLN A 31 25.64 -21.97 -68.89
C GLN A 31 24.14 -22.17 -69.10
N ARG A 32 23.72 -22.69 -70.26
CA ARG A 32 22.31 -23.05 -70.50
C ARG A 32 21.82 -24.13 -69.54
N HIS A 33 22.67 -25.10 -69.20
CA HIS A 33 22.32 -26.14 -68.24
C HIS A 33 22.27 -25.62 -66.80
N GLN A 34 23.16 -24.71 -66.43
CA GLN A 34 23.14 -23.99 -65.17
C GLN A 34 21.87 -23.13 -65.05
N GLU A 35 21.53 -22.37 -66.09
CA GLU A 35 20.30 -21.56 -66.13
C GLU A 35 19.04 -22.44 -65.99
N SER A 36 18.98 -23.56 -66.71
CA SER A 36 17.90 -24.55 -66.59
C SER A 36 17.80 -25.13 -65.18
N THR A 37 18.92 -25.56 -64.60
CA THR A 37 18.93 -26.16 -63.25
C THR A 37 18.61 -25.13 -62.17
N THR A 38 19.04 -23.88 -62.32
CA THR A 38 18.64 -22.79 -61.41
C THR A 38 17.13 -22.54 -61.48
N GLY A 39 16.55 -22.58 -62.69
CA GLY A 39 15.09 -22.45 -62.86
C GLY A 39 14.31 -23.59 -62.20
N ASP A 40 14.80 -24.82 -62.29
CA ASP A 40 14.19 -25.98 -61.62
C ASP A 40 14.31 -25.89 -60.09
N VAL A 41 15.42 -25.38 -59.56
CA VAL A 41 15.62 -25.15 -58.13
C VAL A 41 14.67 -24.07 -57.60
N ASP A 42 14.49 -22.97 -58.33
CA ASP A 42 13.54 -21.91 -57.94
C ASP A 42 12.10 -22.42 -57.96
N ARG A 43 11.75 -23.26 -58.94
CA ARG A 43 10.42 -23.90 -59.00
C ARG A 43 10.19 -24.86 -57.84
N LEU A 44 11.21 -25.64 -57.46
CA LEU A 44 11.16 -26.52 -56.29
C LEU A 44 11.04 -25.73 -54.99
N ARG A 45 11.72 -24.60 -54.86
CA ARG A 45 11.58 -23.69 -53.71
C ARG A 45 10.15 -23.15 -53.61
N GLN A 46 9.58 -22.65 -54.70
CA GLN A 46 8.20 -22.17 -54.72
C GLN A 46 7.18 -23.28 -54.37
N LEU A 47 7.36 -24.49 -54.89
CA LEU A 47 6.51 -25.63 -54.54
C LEU A 47 6.65 -26.02 -53.06
N SER A 48 7.87 -25.96 -52.52
CA SER A 48 8.12 -26.21 -51.09
C SER A 48 7.44 -25.17 -50.20
N GLU A 49 7.54 -23.88 -50.54
CA GLU A 49 6.88 -22.78 -49.83
C GLU A 49 5.35 -22.89 -49.92
N SER A 50 4.80 -23.21 -51.08
CA SER A 50 3.36 -23.45 -51.26
C SER A 50 2.87 -24.65 -50.44
N LYS A 51 3.67 -25.72 -50.37
CA LYS A 51 3.34 -26.91 -49.56
C LYS A 51 3.38 -26.59 -48.06
N ALA A 52 4.36 -25.82 -47.60
CA ALA A 52 4.44 -25.36 -46.22
C ALA A 52 3.20 -24.52 -45.82
N ALA A 53 2.79 -23.57 -46.68
CA ALA A 53 1.59 -22.77 -46.46
C ALA A 53 0.30 -23.63 -46.41
N ALA A 54 0.21 -24.70 -47.21
CA ALA A 54 -0.93 -25.62 -47.16
C ALA A 54 -1.00 -26.40 -45.84
N PHE A 55 0.14 -26.82 -45.27
CA PHE A 55 0.18 -27.48 -43.97
C PHE A 55 -0.24 -26.55 -42.82
N GLU A 56 0.29 -25.32 -42.81
CA GLU A 56 -0.13 -24.26 -41.88
C GLU A 56 -1.65 -24.06 -41.92
N LEU A 57 -2.23 -23.97 -43.13
CA LEU A 57 -3.68 -23.80 -43.30
C LEU A 57 -4.49 -24.98 -42.75
N VAL A 58 -4.02 -26.22 -42.92
CA VAL A 58 -4.68 -27.41 -42.35
C VAL A 58 -4.63 -27.38 -40.82
N GLN A 59 -3.51 -26.98 -40.24
CA GLN A 59 -3.37 -26.86 -38.79
C GLN A 59 -4.26 -25.75 -38.22
N VAL A 60 -4.31 -24.59 -38.88
CA VAL A 60 -5.22 -23.49 -38.51
C VAL A 60 -6.68 -23.94 -38.60
N LYS A 61 -7.06 -24.65 -39.67
CA LYS A 61 -8.43 -25.18 -39.83
C LYS A 61 -8.80 -26.15 -38.69
N HIS A 62 -7.88 -27.03 -38.29
CA HIS A 62 -8.11 -27.96 -37.19
C HIS A 62 -8.28 -27.21 -35.86
N ASN A 63 -7.41 -26.23 -35.59
CA ASN A 63 -7.51 -25.39 -34.39
C ASN A 63 -8.83 -24.61 -34.34
N VAL A 64 -9.28 -24.05 -35.47
CA VAL A 64 -10.57 -23.36 -35.57
C VAL A 64 -11.73 -24.29 -35.24
N HIS A 65 -11.70 -25.55 -35.71
CA HIS A 65 -12.76 -26.51 -35.38
C HIS A 65 -12.79 -26.87 -33.89
N ASN A 66 -11.62 -27.03 -33.26
CA ASN A 66 -11.53 -27.27 -31.81
C ASN A 66 -12.02 -26.07 -31.00
N ILE A 67 -11.72 -24.85 -31.43
CA ILE A 67 -12.23 -23.63 -30.77
C ILE A 67 -13.74 -23.54 -30.91
N LEU A 68 -14.28 -23.85 -32.09
CA LEU A 68 -15.73 -23.81 -32.32
C LEU A 68 -16.48 -24.81 -31.43
N SER A 69 -15.98 -26.04 -31.30
CA SER A 69 -16.62 -27.05 -30.43
C SER A 69 -16.59 -26.67 -28.95
N VAL A 70 -15.48 -26.07 -28.48
CA VAL A 70 -15.40 -25.54 -27.10
C VAL A 70 -16.39 -24.40 -26.89
N ALA A 71 -16.51 -23.48 -27.86
CA ALA A 71 -17.47 -22.38 -27.78
C ALA A 71 -18.92 -22.88 -27.74
N GLU A 72 -19.27 -23.87 -28.56
CA GLU A 72 -20.59 -24.51 -28.55
C GLU A 72 -20.89 -25.18 -27.20
N SER A 73 -19.90 -25.85 -26.61
CA SER A 73 -20.04 -26.46 -25.27
C SER A 73 -20.30 -25.41 -24.19
N ILE A 74 -19.53 -24.31 -24.16
CA ILE A 74 -19.71 -23.23 -23.19
C ILE A 74 -21.09 -22.57 -23.34
N GLN A 75 -21.54 -22.36 -24.57
CA GLN A 75 -22.87 -21.78 -24.86
C GLN A 75 -23.99 -22.65 -24.28
N GLN A 76 -23.86 -23.98 -24.39
CA GLN A 76 -24.83 -24.93 -23.84
C GLN A 76 -24.83 -24.91 -22.31
N GLU A 77 -23.65 -24.93 -21.67
CA GLU A 77 -23.53 -24.87 -20.21
C GLU A 77 -24.11 -23.57 -19.64
N LEU A 78 -23.84 -22.42 -20.26
CA LEU A 78 -24.41 -21.13 -19.85
C LEU A 78 -25.94 -21.13 -19.94
N SER A 79 -26.48 -21.71 -21.02
CA SER A 79 -27.93 -21.79 -21.21
C SER A 79 -28.58 -22.71 -20.15
N ALA A 80 -27.92 -23.81 -19.80
CA ALA A 80 -28.39 -24.71 -18.75
C ALA A 80 -28.35 -24.04 -17.36
N LEU A 81 -27.25 -23.35 -17.05
CA LEU A 81 -27.09 -22.63 -15.78
C LEU A 81 -28.13 -21.51 -15.65
N GLN A 82 -28.38 -20.74 -16.71
CA GLN A 82 -29.38 -19.67 -16.72
C GLN A 82 -30.78 -20.22 -16.45
N ARG A 83 -31.12 -21.38 -17.03
CA ARG A 83 -32.40 -22.05 -16.76
C ARG A 83 -32.49 -22.51 -15.30
N GLU A 84 -31.44 -23.14 -14.78
CA GLU A 84 -31.42 -23.62 -13.40
C GLU A 84 -31.55 -22.49 -12.38
N VAL A 85 -30.88 -21.35 -12.62
CA VAL A 85 -31.04 -20.14 -11.79
C VAL A 85 -32.47 -19.62 -11.85
N ASN A 86 -33.10 -19.55 -13.03
CA ASN A 86 -34.47 -19.09 -13.17
C ASN A 86 -35.51 -20.06 -12.56
N GLU A 87 -35.23 -21.37 -12.55
CA GLU A 87 -36.13 -22.36 -11.96
C GLU A 87 -36.00 -22.43 -10.42
N LYS A 88 -34.81 -22.20 -9.87
CA LYS A 88 -34.55 -22.31 -8.43
C LYS A 88 -34.73 -21.00 -7.66
N MET A 89 -34.64 -19.85 -8.33
CA MET A 89 -34.87 -18.55 -7.71
C MET A 89 -36.36 -18.21 -7.77
N THR A 90 -37.04 -18.25 -6.62
CA THR A 90 -38.45 -17.87 -6.56
C THR A 90 -38.61 -16.35 -6.53
N VAL A 91 -39.81 -15.86 -6.90
CA VAL A 91 -40.14 -14.43 -6.77
C VAL A 91 -40.03 -13.95 -5.32
N ALA A 92 -40.24 -14.84 -4.34
CA ALA A 92 -40.06 -14.53 -2.93
C ALA A 92 -38.58 -14.30 -2.59
N ASP A 93 -37.66 -15.11 -3.12
CA ASP A 93 -36.22 -14.93 -2.93
C ASP A 93 -35.73 -13.61 -3.55
N VAL A 94 -36.25 -13.26 -4.74
CA VAL A 94 -35.96 -11.97 -5.39
C VAL A 94 -36.46 -10.80 -4.54
N GLN A 95 -37.65 -10.91 -3.95
CA GLN A 95 -38.21 -9.88 -3.09
C GLN A 95 -37.40 -9.71 -1.80
N GLU A 96 -36.99 -10.82 -1.16
CA GLU A 96 -36.15 -10.79 0.04
C GLU A 96 -34.79 -10.17 -0.24
N LEU A 97 -34.16 -10.50 -1.38
CA LEU A 97 -32.92 -9.88 -1.81
C LEU A 97 -33.07 -8.37 -2.07
N LEU A 98 -34.20 -7.95 -2.65
CA LEU A 98 -34.49 -6.55 -2.90
C LEU A 98 -34.71 -5.77 -1.60
N ASP A 99 -35.43 -6.36 -0.64
CA ASP A 99 -35.68 -5.77 0.67
C ASP A 99 -34.39 -5.68 1.49
N ALA A 100 -33.53 -6.69 1.44
CA ALA A 100 -32.20 -6.68 2.04
C ALA A 100 -31.31 -5.59 1.40
N GLN A 101 -31.36 -5.43 0.07
CA GLN A 101 -30.61 -4.40 -0.64
C GLN A 101 -31.08 -2.99 -0.29
N SER A 102 -32.40 -2.77 -0.18
CA SER A 102 -32.96 -1.48 0.23
C SER A 102 -32.57 -1.12 1.67
N THR A 103 -32.59 -2.11 2.57
CA THR A 103 -32.14 -1.95 3.96
C THR A 103 -30.65 -1.62 4.05
N MET A 104 -29.81 -2.32 3.27
CA MET A 104 -28.38 -2.05 3.16
C MET A 104 -28.10 -0.62 2.70
N ASN A 105 -28.82 -0.16 1.67
CA ASN A 105 -28.69 1.21 1.17
C ASN A 105 -29.09 2.24 2.22
N GLY A 106 -30.19 1.99 2.96
CA GLY A 106 -30.61 2.82 4.08
C GLY A 106 -29.54 2.91 5.18
N LEU A 107 -28.96 1.78 5.58
CA LEU A 107 -27.87 1.74 6.57
C LEU A 107 -26.60 2.46 6.08
N GLN A 108 -26.26 2.34 4.81
CA GLN A 108 -25.13 3.07 4.23
C GLN A 108 -25.35 4.58 4.26
N GLU A 109 -26.56 5.05 4.01
CA GLU A 109 -26.89 6.47 4.07
C GLU A 109 -26.83 7.01 5.51
N VAL A 110 -27.41 6.29 6.47
CA VAL A 110 -27.29 6.62 7.90
C VAL A 110 -25.82 6.67 8.33
N ARG A 111 -25.00 5.72 7.87
CA ARG A 111 -23.55 5.72 8.14
C ARG A 111 -22.86 6.96 7.59
N LYS A 112 -23.18 7.39 6.37
CA LYS A 112 -22.62 8.63 5.78
C LYS A 112 -23.02 9.85 6.59
N GLN A 113 -24.29 9.96 6.98
CA GLN A 113 -24.79 11.06 7.81
C GLN A 113 -24.09 11.09 9.16
N MET A 114 -23.95 9.93 9.83
CA MET A 114 -23.24 9.81 11.10
C MET A 114 -21.76 10.20 10.98
N GLN A 115 -21.10 9.85 9.88
CA GLN A 115 -19.73 10.29 9.59
C GLN A 115 -19.64 11.80 9.38
N ALA A 116 -20.61 12.41 8.69
CA ALA A 116 -20.66 13.85 8.48
C ALA A 116 -20.85 14.60 9.81
N ILE A 117 -21.80 14.18 10.65
CA ILE A 117 -22.02 14.75 11.99
C ILE A 117 -20.78 14.59 12.86
N THR A 118 -20.16 13.41 12.86
CA THR A 118 -18.93 13.16 13.64
C THR A 118 -17.81 14.10 13.19
N ARG A 119 -17.62 14.31 11.88
CA ARG A 119 -16.63 15.26 11.37
C ARG A 119 -16.93 16.70 11.79
N GLN A 120 -18.20 17.11 11.74
CA GLN A 120 -18.61 18.44 12.16
C GLN A 120 -18.32 18.65 13.65
N LEU A 121 -18.71 17.70 14.52
CA LEU A 121 -18.43 17.76 15.96
C LEU A 121 -16.92 17.78 16.24
N HIS A 122 -16.13 16.97 15.55
CA HIS A 122 -14.67 16.99 15.70
C HIS A 122 -14.03 18.32 15.28
N SER A 123 -14.63 19.03 14.31
CA SER A 123 -14.13 20.35 13.90
C SER A 123 -14.39 21.44 14.94
N GLU A 124 -15.39 21.24 15.81
CA GLU A 124 -15.76 22.16 16.89
C GLU A 124 -15.07 21.80 18.22
N ILE A 125 -14.74 20.52 18.44
CA ILE A 125 -14.09 20.04 19.66
C ILE A 125 -12.59 19.94 19.43
N TYR A 126 -11.83 20.86 20.04
CA TYR A 126 -10.37 20.78 20.07
C TYR A 126 -9.91 20.05 21.33
N GLN A 127 -9.53 18.78 21.18
CA GLN A 127 -9.09 17.93 22.29
C GLN A 127 -7.91 17.04 21.89
N ALA A 128 -6.94 16.92 22.78
CA ALA A 128 -5.84 15.97 22.66
C ALA A 128 -5.63 15.22 23.99
N ARG A 129 -5.27 13.94 23.89
CA ARG A 129 -4.97 13.06 25.02
C ARG A 129 -3.71 12.25 24.78
N TYR A 130 -2.82 12.30 25.77
CA TYR A 130 -1.53 11.63 25.78
C TYR A 130 -1.45 10.71 26.99
N VAL A 131 -0.72 9.61 26.85
CA VAL A 131 -0.52 8.61 27.89
C VAL A 131 0.97 8.40 28.10
N TRP A 132 1.34 8.28 29.38
CA TRP A 132 2.67 7.98 29.87
C TRP A 132 2.63 6.59 30.54
N ASN A 133 3.31 5.62 29.94
CA ASN A 133 3.28 4.21 30.37
C ASN A 133 4.64 3.68 30.81
N ASP A 134 5.71 4.30 30.32
CA ASP A 134 7.10 3.82 30.45
C ASP A 134 7.85 4.44 31.63
N GLY A 135 7.26 5.43 32.31
CA GLY A 135 7.93 6.13 33.40
C GLY A 135 9.10 7.00 32.95
N HIS A 136 9.33 7.18 31.64
CA HIS A 136 10.49 7.92 31.17
C HIS A 136 10.34 9.43 31.35
N LEU A 137 11.33 10.02 32.01
CA LEU A 137 11.49 11.46 32.16
C LEU A 137 12.61 11.96 31.25
N SER A 138 12.44 13.18 30.74
CA SER A 138 13.49 13.87 30.01
C SER A 138 14.62 14.33 30.95
N ALA A 139 15.73 14.79 30.38
CA ALA A 139 16.82 15.41 31.13
C ALA A 139 16.39 16.65 31.95
N LYS A 140 15.24 17.28 31.61
CA LYS A 140 14.65 18.41 32.34
C LYS A 140 13.70 17.98 33.46
N GLN A 141 13.59 16.68 33.77
CA GLN A 141 12.60 16.15 34.71
C GLN A 141 11.16 16.48 34.28
N THR A 142 10.91 16.35 32.97
CA THR A 142 9.59 16.49 32.34
C THR A 142 9.15 15.16 31.76
N ILE A 143 7.84 14.89 31.81
CA ILE A 143 7.27 13.63 31.37
C ILE A 143 7.37 13.52 29.86
N GLN A 144 8.04 12.48 29.36
CA GLN A 144 8.02 12.13 27.95
C GLN A 144 6.80 11.25 27.69
N TRP A 145 5.84 11.75 26.90
CA TRP A 145 4.64 10.99 26.62
C TRP A 145 4.97 9.77 25.76
N SER A 146 4.40 8.62 26.07
CA SER A 146 4.65 7.36 25.34
C SER A 146 3.76 7.24 24.11
N SER A 147 2.53 7.76 24.16
CA SER A 147 1.57 7.65 23.06
C SER A 147 0.52 8.77 23.04
N GLN A 148 0.02 9.08 21.85
CA GLN A 148 -1.15 9.93 21.63
C GLN A 148 -2.38 9.06 21.38
N VAL A 149 -3.35 9.11 22.29
CA VAL A 149 -4.58 8.31 22.21
C VAL A 149 -5.68 9.04 21.44
N VAL A 150 -5.77 10.36 21.62
CA VAL A 150 -6.76 11.20 20.93
C VAL A 150 -6.08 12.48 20.49
N ASN A 151 -6.37 12.93 19.28
CA ASN A 151 -6.09 14.29 18.84
C ASN A 151 -7.09 14.65 17.75
N THR A 152 -8.08 15.47 18.10
CA THR A 152 -9.15 15.85 17.16
C THR A 152 -8.67 16.83 16.10
N ASN A 153 -7.56 17.51 16.33
CA ASN A 153 -6.98 18.46 15.37
C ASN A 153 -5.45 18.48 15.49
N ALA A 154 -4.80 17.71 14.62
CA ALA A 154 -3.35 17.56 14.56
C ALA A 154 -2.62 18.83 14.09
N ASP A 155 -3.32 19.84 13.54
CA ASP A 155 -2.69 21.12 13.19
C ASP A 155 -2.59 22.05 14.42
N ILE A 156 -3.38 21.81 15.46
CA ILE A 156 -3.42 22.65 16.66
C ILE A 156 -2.56 22.07 17.78
N PHE A 157 -2.68 20.77 18.03
CA PHE A 157 -1.91 20.07 19.06
C PHE A 157 -0.77 19.30 18.39
N LEU A 158 0.39 19.94 18.29
CA LEU A 158 1.58 19.36 17.69
C LEU A 158 2.39 18.65 18.78
N TRP A 159 2.55 17.35 18.62
CA TRP A 159 3.35 16.51 19.50
C TRP A 159 4.08 15.45 18.68
N GLN A 160 5.29 15.10 19.11
CA GLN A 160 6.12 14.07 18.50
C GLN A 160 6.38 12.96 19.50
N LEU A 161 6.52 11.73 19.02
CA LEU A 161 6.79 10.57 19.87
C LEU A 161 8.03 10.81 20.76
N HIS A 162 7.91 10.51 22.06
CA HIS A 162 8.92 10.77 23.10
C HIS A 162 9.24 12.25 23.36
N SER A 163 8.46 13.19 22.82
CA SER A 163 8.53 14.58 23.22
C SER A 163 7.86 14.77 24.59
N ASP A 164 8.48 15.62 25.40
CA ASP A 164 8.00 16.07 26.71
C ASP A 164 7.07 17.30 26.63
N GLU A 165 7.00 17.93 25.47
CA GLU A 165 6.26 19.17 25.25
C GLU A 165 5.16 18.96 24.19
N VAL A 166 3.96 19.45 24.48
CA VAL A 166 2.87 19.56 23.50
C VAL A 166 2.78 21.02 23.07
N ARG A 167 2.98 21.28 21.77
CA ARG A 167 2.86 22.63 21.21
C ARG A 167 1.43 22.88 20.77
N ILE A 168 0.85 23.95 21.31
CA ILE A 168 -0.52 24.38 21.05
C ILE A 168 -0.49 25.65 20.21
N LEU A 169 -0.95 25.59 18.96
CA LEU A 169 -0.83 26.74 18.05
C LEU A 169 -1.80 27.88 18.37
N LEU A 170 -3.05 27.57 18.74
CA LEU A 170 -4.08 28.59 18.95
C LEU A 170 -4.04 29.17 20.37
N PRO A 171 -4.09 30.50 20.54
CA PRO A 171 -4.27 31.11 21.84
C PRO A 171 -5.68 30.88 22.38
N GLY A 172 -5.87 30.99 23.69
CA GLY A 172 -7.20 31.01 24.31
C GLY A 172 -7.26 30.28 25.65
N LEU A 173 -8.47 29.94 26.06
CA LEU A 173 -8.72 29.19 27.29
C LEU A 173 -8.66 27.69 27.01
N TYR A 174 -7.90 26.98 27.84
CA TYR A 174 -7.74 25.54 27.77
C TYR A 174 -8.02 24.91 29.14
N HIS A 175 -8.72 23.80 29.13
CA HIS A 175 -8.84 22.90 30.27
C HIS A 175 -7.74 21.85 30.16
N LEU A 176 -6.86 21.82 31.17
CA LEU A 176 -5.85 20.80 31.34
C LEU A 176 -6.28 19.86 32.47
N GLN A 177 -6.34 18.58 32.14
CA GLN A 177 -6.61 17.52 33.09
C GLN A 177 -5.52 16.45 32.96
N ALA A 178 -4.83 16.17 34.04
CA ALA A 178 -3.83 15.11 34.10
C ALA A 178 -4.04 14.24 35.33
N ALA A 179 -3.59 12.99 35.29
CA ALA A 179 -3.52 12.15 36.47
C ALA A 179 -2.31 11.22 36.42
N PHE A 180 -1.75 10.94 37.59
CA PHE A 180 -0.52 10.16 37.76
C PHE A 180 -0.71 9.06 38.81
N PHE A 181 -0.51 7.83 38.40
CA PHE A 181 -0.63 6.61 39.19
C PHE A 181 0.77 6.22 39.64
N THR A 182 1.05 6.48 40.91
CA THR A 182 2.34 6.21 41.55
C THR A 182 2.13 5.89 43.03
N ASN A 183 3.05 5.11 43.62
CA ASN A 183 3.12 4.87 45.06
C ASN A 183 3.68 6.06 45.84
N TYR A 184 4.28 7.03 45.15
CA TYR A 184 4.98 8.14 45.77
C TYR A 184 4.15 9.43 45.80
N SER A 185 4.67 10.46 46.47
CA SER A 185 4.02 11.77 46.61
C SER A 185 4.79 12.83 45.83
N PRO A 186 4.73 12.80 44.48
CA PRO A 186 5.51 13.71 43.64
C PRO A 186 5.02 15.16 43.77
N ALA A 187 5.92 16.09 43.52
CA ALA A 187 5.59 17.45 43.12
C ALA A 187 5.38 17.51 41.60
N ILE A 188 4.17 17.84 41.20
CA ILE A 188 3.79 17.94 39.78
C ILE A 188 3.70 19.41 39.42
N GLN A 189 4.39 19.82 38.35
CA GLN A 189 4.32 21.19 37.83
C GLN A 189 3.82 21.20 36.40
N VAL A 190 2.87 22.08 36.11
CA VAL A 190 2.47 22.39 34.74
C VAL A 190 3.32 23.55 34.27
N LEU A 191 4.10 23.31 33.21
CA LEU A 191 4.98 24.30 32.59
C LEU A 191 4.30 24.85 31.32
N VAL A 192 4.28 26.17 31.18
CA VAL A 192 3.87 26.86 29.95
C VAL A 192 5.08 27.65 29.45
N ASN A 193 5.56 27.32 28.24
CA ASN A 193 6.77 27.89 27.65
C ASN A 193 8.02 27.76 28.54
N GLY A 194 8.11 26.66 29.31
CA GLY A 194 9.21 26.41 30.23
C GLY A 194 9.08 27.09 31.60
N GLU A 195 8.06 27.92 31.81
CA GLU A 195 7.81 28.59 33.10
C GLU A 195 6.70 27.87 33.89
N PRO A 196 6.82 27.73 35.22
CA PRO A 196 5.82 27.06 36.04
C PRO A 196 4.53 27.89 36.16
N ALA A 197 3.44 27.37 35.60
CA ALA A 197 2.11 27.98 35.71
C ALA A 197 1.33 27.44 36.91
N VAL A 198 1.51 26.16 37.25
CA VAL A 198 0.83 25.50 38.38
C VAL A 198 1.80 24.55 39.06
N LEU A 199 1.80 24.54 40.39
CA LEU A 199 2.50 23.55 41.21
C LEU A 199 1.48 22.83 42.10
N LYS A 200 1.43 21.50 42.00
CA LYS A 200 0.71 20.64 42.94
C LYS A 200 1.71 19.82 43.73
N ARG A 201 1.73 20.02 45.05
CA ARG A 201 2.56 19.23 45.98
C ARG A 201 1.66 18.52 46.98
N THR A 202 1.92 17.25 47.22
CA THR A 202 1.29 16.51 48.32
C THR A 202 2.10 16.79 49.58
N ALA A 203 1.51 17.42 50.59
CA ALA A 203 2.24 17.72 51.83
C ALA A 203 2.58 16.42 52.58
N PRO A 204 3.86 16.18 52.95
CA PRO A 204 4.19 15.08 53.85
C PRO A 204 3.71 15.44 55.26
N GLY A 205 2.75 14.69 55.80
CA GLY A 205 2.43 14.71 57.23
C GLY A 205 1.36 15.70 57.73
N ARG A 206 0.47 16.22 56.86
CA ARG A 206 -0.76 16.86 57.34
C ARG A 206 -1.99 16.14 56.79
N GLU A 207 -2.79 15.66 57.72
CA GLU A 207 -4.16 15.20 57.48
C GLU A 207 -4.90 16.22 56.63
N ALA A 208 -5.66 15.67 55.69
CA ALA A 208 -6.37 16.34 54.61
C ALA A 208 -7.02 17.66 55.01
N THR A 209 -6.64 18.74 54.33
CA THR A 209 -7.49 19.91 54.06
C THR A 209 -6.96 20.53 52.76
N SER A 210 -7.64 20.51 51.62
CA SER A 210 -9.06 20.84 51.40
C SER A 210 -9.76 20.02 50.30
N CYS A 211 -9.16 18.94 49.76
CA CYS A 211 -9.82 17.96 48.87
C CYS A 211 -8.90 16.72 48.77
N GLY A 212 -8.98 15.66 49.57
CA GLY A 212 -10.13 14.95 50.12
C GLY A 212 -10.08 13.44 49.83
N ALA A 213 -8.92 12.87 49.46
CA ALA A 213 -8.75 11.43 49.24
C ALA A 213 -7.35 10.97 49.64
N GLN A 214 -7.27 9.97 50.51
CA GLN A 214 -6.03 9.28 50.86
C GLN A 214 -5.86 8.08 49.93
N ARG A 215 -4.68 7.95 49.32
CA ARG A 215 -4.34 6.73 48.56
C ARG A 215 -4.15 5.59 49.55
N LEU A 216 -4.96 4.56 49.42
CA LEU A 216 -4.85 3.33 50.19
C LEU A 216 -4.14 2.27 49.35
N HIS A 217 -3.45 1.36 50.03
CA HIS A 217 -2.88 0.20 49.38
C HIS A 217 -4.00 -0.73 48.89
N HIS A 218 -3.90 -1.19 47.65
CA HIS A 218 -4.83 -2.13 47.05
C HIS A 218 -4.07 -3.36 46.57
N SER A 219 -4.63 -4.55 46.75
CA SER A 219 -3.96 -5.82 46.41
C SER A 219 -3.64 -5.97 44.92
N ALA A 220 -4.38 -5.27 44.05
CA ALA A 220 -4.14 -5.21 42.61
C ALA A 220 -3.09 -4.16 42.18
N GLY A 221 -2.39 -3.52 43.12
CA GLY A 221 -1.39 -2.48 42.84
C GLY A 221 -1.97 -1.06 42.86
N ILE A 222 -1.42 -0.17 42.02
CA ILE A 222 -1.76 1.25 42.02
C ILE A 222 -3.11 1.47 41.29
N VAL A 223 -4.19 1.63 42.05
CA VAL A 223 -5.55 1.84 41.51
C VAL A 223 -6.01 3.29 41.58
N ALA A 224 -5.32 4.14 42.35
CA ALA A 224 -5.66 5.54 42.56
C ALA A 224 -4.45 6.44 42.32
N GLY A 225 -4.66 7.52 41.56
CA GLY A 225 -3.63 8.46 41.18
C GLY A 225 -3.83 9.88 41.74
N LEU A 226 -2.80 10.71 41.61
CA LEU A 226 -2.87 12.15 41.85
C LEU A 226 -3.40 12.84 40.60
N SER A 227 -4.52 13.56 40.69
CA SER A 227 -5.06 14.37 39.59
C SER A 227 -4.54 15.79 39.61
N VAL A 228 -4.42 16.44 38.46
CA VAL A 228 -4.24 17.89 38.29
C VAL A 228 -5.33 18.35 37.33
N GLU A 229 -6.15 19.30 37.76
CA GLU A 229 -7.21 19.85 36.93
C GLU A 229 -7.17 21.37 37.04
N VAL A 230 -6.88 22.04 35.92
CA VAL A 230 -6.65 23.48 35.88
C VAL A 230 -7.12 24.08 34.55
N PHE A 231 -7.51 25.35 34.61
CA PHE A 231 -7.81 26.15 33.42
C PHE A 231 -6.64 27.10 33.14
N LEU A 232 -6.16 27.09 31.89
CA LEU A 232 -4.99 27.85 31.45
C LEU A 232 -5.40 28.85 30.37
N THR A 233 -4.97 30.10 30.52
CA THR A 233 -4.96 31.09 29.43
C THR A 233 -3.63 30.93 28.68
N LEU A 234 -3.68 30.34 27.48
CA LEU A 234 -2.47 30.08 26.69
C LEU A 234 -2.25 31.14 25.61
N PRO A 235 -1.01 31.63 25.43
CA PRO A 235 -0.65 32.46 24.28
C PRO A 235 -0.60 31.62 23.00
N ALA A 236 -0.45 32.30 21.86
CA ALA A 236 -0.29 31.61 20.59
C ALA A 236 1.03 30.82 20.59
N ARG A 237 1.01 29.61 20.02
CA ARG A 237 2.17 28.71 19.93
C ARG A 237 2.77 28.33 21.30
N ALA A 238 1.93 28.22 22.33
CA ALA A 238 2.35 27.82 23.66
C ALA A 238 2.92 26.40 23.68
N LEU A 239 3.95 26.17 24.48
CA LEU A 239 4.51 24.84 24.80
C LEU A 239 4.01 24.44 26.17
N VAL A 240 3.32 23.30 26.26
CA VAL A 240 2.84 22.76 27.53
C VAL A 240 3.63 21.51 27.87
N ALA A 241 4.23 21.48 29.05
CA ALA A 241 4.97 20.34 29.58
C ALA A 241 4.51 20.06 31.02
N ILE A 242 4.74 18.83 31.49
CA ILE A 242 4.53 18.47 32.90
C ILE A 242 5.86 18.05 33.49
N SER A 243 6.30 18.73 34.53
CA SER A 243 7.44 18.32 35.34
C SER A 243 7.00 17.43 36.49
N TYR A 244 7.80 16.41 36.73
CA TYR A 244 7.59 15.34 37.70
C TYR A 244 8.94 15.05 38.37
N ASP A 245 8.99 15.07 39.70
CA ASP A 245 10.23 15.12 40.48
C ASP A 245 10.74 13.76 40.99
N ILE A 246 10.08 12.67 40.62
CA ILE A 246 10.42 11.31 41.08
C ILE A 246 10.79 10.44 39.87
N ASP A 247 11.97 9.86 39.87
CA ASP A 247 12.47 8.99 38.80
C ASP A 247 12.15 7.52 39.10
N GLU A 248 10.85 7.20 39.16
CA GLU A 248 10.33 5.87 39.50
C GLU A 248 9.17 5.51 38.57
N GLU A 249 8.87 4.21 38.44
CA GLU A 249 7.77 3.73 37.60
C GLU A 249 6.44 4.38 38.00
N ALA A 250 5.93 5.21 37.10
CA ALA A 250 4.65 5.87 37.21
C ALA A 250 3.94 5.82 35.86
N GLN A 251 2.61 5.77 35.92
CA GLN A 251 1.77 5.87 34.73
C GLN A 251 0.92 7.11 34.83
N GLY A 252 0.53 7.67 33.70
CA GLY A 252 -0.34 8.83 33.72
C GLY A 252 -0.94 9.18 32.39
N PHE A 253 -1.79 10.18 32.41
CA PHE A 253 -2.33 10.76 31.20
C PHE A 253 -2.40 12.28 31.32
N LEU A 254 -2.40 12.93 30.16
CA LEU A 254 -2.68 14.34 29.97
C LEU A 254 -3.81 14.48 28.96
N ASN A 255 -4.78 15.31 29.30
CA ASN A 255 -5.91 15.70 28.47
C ASN A 255 -5.90 17.23 28.36
N LEU A 256 -5.92 17.73 27.13
CA LEU A 256 -5.95 19.15 26.79
C LEU A 256 -7.20 19.39 25.97
N ARG A 257 -8.04 20.32 26.40
CA ARG A 257 -9.26 20.70 25.68
C ARG A 257 -9.36 22.21 25.55
N LYS A 258 -9.55 22.74 24.35
CA LYS A 258 -9.91 24.15 24.17
C LYS A 258 -11.35 24.37 24.60
N LEU A 259 -11.59 25.47 25.33
CA LEU A 259 -12.93 25.92 25.71
C LEU A 259 -13.55 26.84 24.67
#